data_AF-A0A8C3RX49-F1
#
_entry.id   AF-A0A8C3RX49-F1
#
_cell.length_a   1.000
_cell.length_b   1.000
_cell.length_c   1.000
_cell.angle_alpha   90.00
_cell.angle_beta   90.00
_cell.angle_gamma   90.00
#
_symmetry.space_group_name_H-M   'P 1'
#
loop_
_entity.id
_entity.type
_entity.pdbx_description
1 polymer ?
#
loop_
_entity_poly.entity_id
_entity_poly.type
_entity_poly.pdbx_seq_one_letter_code
_entity_poly.pdbx_strand_id
1 'polypeptide(L)'
;MLWLTFAPVADKTAAYFHISMDTINWLSLVYLLISIPFGLVATWILDTMGLKCAVILSAWLNMVGSVIRTFSVIGFLSLGSLTYTYLFIGQCLCALAQPLVIFSPTKLAALWFPDHQRTTANMISSMSNPLGILIANLLSPALVSEKKDIPLMLGLYAVPAVTACVLATVGVHDKVPPTPPSASATLSTSQPFFTGLKMLLRNKPYVILMVCFGAGIGMFTCFSALLEQILCIKGYSDVRPFCILSIICHLLATLILSNKHLPQGPLLWLSLGFVSSISLCGMNQAIPLALISSLFGFFGFSIYPVAMELAVECSYPVGEGTSTGLIFVSSQIQGVILMLLLQALTVQISAAPFSTCDIEEGGALDWTVSTLVMAGACSVVACFYVIFFHTDYKRLHAEASNATSINKIGTEATAPEA
;
A
#
# COMPACT_ATOMS: atom_id res chain seq x y z
N MET A 1 2.94 -10.29 -1.01
CA MET A 1 4.01 -11.32 -0.87
C MET A 1 5.10 -11.16 -1.92
N LEU A 2 4.79 -11.22 -3.23
CA LEU A 2 5.80 -11.24 -4.31
C LEU A 2 6.76 -10.04 -4.35
N TRP A 3 6.31 -8.86 -3.91
CA TRP A 3 7.14 -7.65 -3.83
C TRP A 3 8.35 -7.82 -2.90
N LEU A 4 8.13 -8.33 -1.68
CA LEU A 4 9.15 -8.43 -0.63
C LEU A 4 9.78 -9.83 -0.53
N THR A 5 9.68 -10.66 -1.57
CA THR A 5 10.25 -12.02 -1.52
C THR A 5 11.77 -12.00 -1.26
N PHE A 6 12.48 -11.04 -1.84
CA PHE A 6 13.95 -11.03 -1.81
C PHE A 6 14.52 -10.17 -0.66
N ALA A 7 13.77 -9.17 -0.19
CA ALA A 7 14.28 -8.22 0.81
C ALA A 7 14.78 -8.89 2.11
N PRO A 8 14.06 -9.85 2.74
CA PRO A 8 14.51 -10.46 3.99
C PRO A 8 15.73 -11.39 3.84
N VAL A 9 16.11 -11.73 2.61
CA VAL A 9 17.15 -12.70 2.25
C VAL A 9 18.05 -12.16 1.13
N ALA A 10 18.26 -10.84 1.11
CA ALA A 10 18.96 -10.13 0.04
C ALA A 10 20.37 -10.69 -0.18
N ASP A 11 21.16 -10.89 0.87
CA ASP A 11 22.54 -11.39 0.76
C ASP A 11 22.62 -12.79 0.16
N LYS A 12 21.70 -13.66 0.56
CA LYS A 12 21.63 -15.03 0.02
C LYS A 12 21.21 -15.02 -1.44
N THR A 13 20.33 -14.10 -1.82
CA THR A 13 19.88 -13.90 -3.20
C THR A 13 20.99 -13.34 -4.08
N ALA A 14 21.71 -12.31 -3.60
CA ALA A 14 22.89 -11.74 -4.26
C ALA A 14 23.97 -12.80 -4.49
N ALA A 15 24.28 -13.60 -3.45
CA ALA A 15 25.26 -14.68 -3.52
C ALA A 15 24.85 -15.85 -4.44
N TYR A 16 23.55 -16.09 -4.63
CA TYR A 16 23.05 -17.12 -5.55
C TYR A 16 23.14 -16.68 -7.01
N PHE A 17 22.71 -15.44 -7.30
CA PHE A 17 22.69 -14.90 -8.66
C PHE A 17 24.02 -14.27 -9.09
N HIS A 18 25.01 -14.19 -8.19
CA HIS A 18 26.30 -13.54 -8.42
C HIS A 18 26.17 -12.08 -8.88
N ILE A 19 25.28 -11.33 -8.21
CA ILE A 19 24.98 -9.91 -8.50
C ILE A 19 25.22 -9.05 -7.26
N SER A 20 25.38 -7.74 -7.46
CA SER A 20 25.55 -6.77 -6.37
C SER A 20 24.25 -6.57 -5.58
N MET A 21 24.37 -6.07 -4.34
CA MET A 21 23.22 -5.68 -3.52
C MET A 21 22.38 -4.60 -4.19
N ASP A 22 23.02 -3.63 -4.86
CA ASP A 22 22.34 -2.64 -5.69
C ASP A 22 21.41 -3.26 -6.72
N THR A 23 21.86 -4.31 -7.39
CA THR A 23 21.10 -5.01 -8.41
C THR A 23 19.88 -5.74 -7.82
N ILE A 24 19.98 -6.18 -6.56
CA ILE A 24 18.84 -6.72 -5.78
C ILE A 24 17.88 -5.62 -5.37
N ASN A 25 18.38 -4.46 -4.92
CA ASN A 25 17.54 -3.32 -4.53
C ASN A 25 16.64 -2.85 -5.68
N TRP A 26 17.12 -2.91 -6.92
CA TRP A 26 16.32 -2.65 -8.11
C TRP A 26 15.06 -3.54 -8.24
N LEU A 27 15.08 -4.77 -7.71
CA LEU A 27 13.90 -5.66 -7.69
C LEU A 27 12.77 -5.11 -6.80
N SER A 28 13.10 -4.34 -5.77
CA SER A 28 12.13 -3.67 -4.90
C SER A 28 11.73 -2.30 -5.46
N LEU A 29 12.69 -1.53 -5.98
CA LEU A 29 12.45 -0.19 -6.54
C LEU A 29 11.58 -0.23 -7.79
N VAL A 30 11.63 -1.30 -8.60
CA VAL A 30 10.82 -1.43 -9.80
C VAL A 30 9.32 -1.38 -9.53
N TYR A 31 8.87 -1.81 -8.33
CA TYR A 31 7.48 -1.68 -7.91
C TYR A 31 7.07 -0.22 -7.75
N LEU A 32 7.89 0.58 -7.08
CA LEU A 32 7.65 2.01 -6.91
C LEU A 32 7.60 2.71 -8.28
N LEU A 33 8.59 2.44 -9.13
CA LEU A 33 8.70 3.07 -10.45
C LEU A 33 7.55 2.72 -11.38
N ILE A 34 7.14 1.46 -11.46
CA ILE A 34 6.04 1.02 -12.32
C ILE A 34 4.69 1.48 -11.77
N SER A 35 4.53 1.54 -10.44
CA SER A 35 3.26 1.91 -9.81
C SER A 35 2.80 3.33 -10.17
N ILE A 36 3.72 4.25 -10.48
CA ILE A 36 3.39 5.64 -10.84
C ILE A 36 2.67 5.71 -12.21
N PRO A 37 3.29 5.34 -13.34
CA PRO A 37 2.64 5.41 -14.65
C PRO A 37 1.51 4.38 -14.76
N PHE A 38 1.72 3.16 -14.27
CA PHE A 38 0.71 2.12 -14.36
C PHE A 38 -0.43 2.32 -13.36
N GLY A 39 -0.24 3.08 -12.29
CA GLY A 39 -1.31 3.42 -11.37
C GLY A 39 -2.45 4.17 -12.05
N LEU A 40 -2.15 5.12 -12.94
CA LEU A 40 -3.19 5.81 -13.72
C LEU A 40 -3.92 4.85 -14.67
N VAL A 41 -3.18 3.94 -15.31
CA VAL A 41 -3.76 2.91 -16.19
C VAL A 41 -4.64 1.94 -15.40
N ALA A 42 -4.15 1.43 -14.27
CA ALA A 42 -4.87 0.54 -13.39
C ALA A 42 -6.16 1.18 -12.86
N THR A 43 -6.10 2.48 -12.54
CA THR A 43 -7.25 3.27 -12.16
C THR A 43 -8.29 3.33 -13.28
N TRP A 44 -7.85 3.63 -14.51
CA TRP A 44 -8.72 3.61 -15.69
C TRP A 44 -9.34 2.23 -15.95
N ILE A 45 -8.55 1.14 -15.83
CA ILE A 45 -9.05 -0.24 -15.95
C ILE A 45 -10.13 -0.51 -14.90
N LEU A 46 -9.86 -0.14 -13.64
CA LEU A 46 -10.80 -0.34 -12.55
C LEU A 46 -12.11 0.40 -12.80
N ASP A 47 -12.02 1.65 -13.27
CA ASP A 47 -13.16 2.53 -13.48
C ASP A 47 -14.00 2.12 -14.69
N THR A 48 -13.34 1.88 -15.83
CA THR A 48 -14.00 1.63 -17.12
C THR A 48 -14.28 0.17 -17.42
N MET A 49 -13.34 -0.73 -17.13
CA MET A 49 -13.48 -2.17 -17.42
C MET A 49 -14.07 -2.93 -16.22
N GLY A 50 -14.07 -2.32 -15.05
CA GLY A 50 -14.71 -2.81 -13.83
C GLY A 50 -13.82 -3.73 -12.98
N LEU A 51 -14.33 -4.04 -11.78
CA LEU A 51 -13.61 -4.77 -10.75
C LEU A 51 -13.18 -6.18 -11.21
N LYS A 52 -14.06 -6.92 -11.88
CA LYS A 52 -13.76 -8.27 -12.40
C LYS A 52 -12.53 -8.28 -13.33
N CYS A 53 -12.48 -7.33 -14.27
CA CYS A 53 -11.35 -7.24 -15.20
C CYS A 53 -10.05 -6.94 -14.46
N ALA A 54 -10.07 -6.00 -13.52
CA ALA A 54 -8.89 -5.65 -12.73
C ALA A 54 -8.37 -6.82 -11.89
N VAL A 55 -9.26 -7.52 -11.17
CA VAL A 55 -8.88 -8.68 -10.33
C VAL A 55 -8.29 -9.80 -11.18
N ILE A 56 -8.94 -10.19 -12.29
CA ILE A 56 -8.44 -11.23 -13.18
C ILE A 56 -7.10 -10.83 -13.79
N LEU A 57 -6.99 -9.63 -14.36
CA LEU A 57 -5.74 -9.14 -14.94
C LEU A 57 -4.61 -9.14 -13.92
N SER A 58 -4.86 -8.68 -12.69
CA SER A 58 -3.86 -8.66 -11.63
C SER A 58 -3.40 -10.07 -11.22
N ALA A 59 -4.31 -11.04 -11.22
CA ALA A 59 -4.00 -12.41 -10.86
C ALA A 59 -3.15 -13.10 -11.95
N TRP A 60 -3.49 -12.86 -13.22
CA TRP A 60 -2.69 -13.31 -14.36
C TRP A 60 -1.30 -12.68 -14.38
N LEU A 61 -1.18 -11.36 -14.18
CA LEU A 61 0.11 -10.68 -14.12
C LEU A 61 1.00 -11.22 -12.99
N ASN A 62 0.45 -11.43 -11.79
CA ASN A 62 1.19 -12.04 -10.68
C ASN A 62 1.59 -13.49 -10.97
N MET A 63 0.69 -14.30 -11.55
CA MET A 63 0.99 -15.68 -11.90
C MET A 63 2.11 -15.75 -12.94
N VAL A 64 1.96 -15.05 -14.07
CA VAL A 64 2.95 -15.04 -15.15
C VAL A 64 4.28 -14.50 -14.64
N GLY A 65 4.27 -13.40 -13.87
CA GLY A 65 5.47 -12.85 -13.28
C GLY A 65 6.17 -13.82 -12.32
N SER A 66 5.42 -14.53 -11.48
CA SER A 66 5.99 -15.50 -10.54
C SER A 66 6.53 -16.76 -11.23
N VAL A 67 5.85 -17.24 -12.28
CA VAL A 67 6.32 -18.35 -13.10
C VAL A 67 7.60 -17.98 -13.84
N ILE A 68 7.67 -16.78 -14.43
CA ILE A 68 8.89 -16.28 -15.09
C ILE A 68 10.06 -16.15 -14.11
N ARG A 69 9.81 -15.67 -12.88
CA ARG A 69 10.81 -15.67 -11.81
C ARG A 69 11.28 -17.08 -11.46
N THR A 70 10.41 -18.08 -11.53
CA THR A 70 10.80 -19.48 -11.28
C THR A 70 11.67 -20.02 -12.42
N PHE A 71 11.44 -19.60 -13.67
CA PHE A 71 12.29 -19.99 -14.80
C PHE A 71 13.74 -19.52 -14.66
N SER A 72 14.02 -18.44 -13.92
CA SER A 72 15.40 -17.99 -13.70
C SER A 72 16.22 -18.97 -12.85
N VAL A 73 15.59 -19.93 -12.16
CA VAL A 73 16.28 -20.84 -11.23
C VAL A 73 16.19 -22.31 -11.64
N ILE A 74 15.59 -22.63 -12.79
CA ILE A 74 15.47 -24.01 -13.27
C ILE A 74 16.81 -24.47 -13.85
N GLY A 75 17.48 -25.39 -13.15
CA GLY A 75 18.81 -25.90 -13.52
C GLY A 75 18.91 -26.61 -14.88
N PHE A 76 17.79 -27.05 -15.47
CA PHE A 76 17.78 -27.61 -16.84
C PHE A 76 18.00 -26.55 -17.92
N LEU A 77 17.65 -25.30 -17.62
CA LEU A 77 17.77 -24.17 -18.52
C LEU A 77 19.04 -23.41 -18.07
N SER A 78 20.21 -23.77 -18.62
CA SER A 78 21.46 -23.07 -18.31
C SER A 78 21.47 -21.68 -18.97
N LEU A 79 20.79 -20.71 -18.34
CA LEU A 79 20.63 -19.35 -18.87
C LEU A 79 21.87 -18.46 -18.72
N GLY A 80 22.90 -18.90 -17.99
CA GLY A 80 24.09 -18.11 -17.74
C GLY A 80 23.76 -16.70 -17.25
N SER A 81 24.17 -15.68 -17.99
CA SER A 81 23.96 -14.26 -17.68
C SER A 81 22.50 -13.78 -17.83
N LEU A 82 21.63 -14.52 -18.53
CA LEU A 82 20.23 -14.11 -18.73
C LEU A 82 19.36 -14.35 -17.49
N THR A 83 19.87 -15.09 -16.51
CA THR A 83 19.17 -15.46 -15.28
C THR A 83 18.54 -14.26 -14.56
N TYR A 84 19.32 -13.20 -14.34
CA TYR A 84 18.81 -11.97 -13.71
C TYR A 84 17.76 -11.27 -14.58
N THR A 85 17.90 -11.29 -15.90
CA THR A 85 16.94 -10.67 -16.81
C THR A 85 15.55 -11.30 -16.68
N TYR A 86 15.45 -12.63 -16.61
CA TYR A 86 14.17 -13.30 -16.39
C TYR A 86 13.59 -12.97 -15.00
N LEU A 87 14.43 -12.96 -13.97
CA LEU A 87 14.03 -12.56 -12.62
C LEU A 87 13.43 -11.15 -12.62
N PHE A 88 14.11 -10.20 -13.28
CA PHE A 88 13.71 -8.81 -13.37
C PHE A 88 12.43 -8.62 -14.20
N ILE A 89 12.31 -9.29 -15.35
CA ILE A 89 11.08 -9.26 -16.17
C ILE A 89 9.87 -9.76 -15.37
N GLY A 90 10.02 -10.88 -14.67
CA GLY A 90 8.94 -11.42 -13.85
C GLY A 90 8.59 -10.49 -12.68
N GLN A 91 9.59 -9.81 -12.10
CA GLN A 91 9.39 -8.78 -11.09
C GLN A 91 8.61 -7.57 -11.64
N CYS A 92 8.91 -7.11 -12.85
CA CYS A 92 8.16 -6.03 -13.54
C CYS A 92 6.69 -6.40 -13.76
N LEU A 93 6.39 -7.64 -14.16
CA LEU A 93 5.01 -8.08 -14.35
C LEU A 93 4.24 -8.11 -13.02
N CYS A 94 4.87 -8.58 -11.95
CA CYS A 94 4.26 -8.54 -10.63
C CYS A 94 4.07 -7.10 -10.12
N ALA A 95 4.97 -6.18 -10.48
CA ALA A 95 4.84 -4.76 -10.17
C ALA A 95 3.66 -4.11 -10.89
N LEU A 96 3.39 -4.45 -12.16
CA LEU A 96 2.18 -4.00 -12.86
C LEU A 96 0.90 -4.46 -12.16
N ALA A 97 0.92 -5.64 -11.54
CA ALA A 97 -0.25 -6.14 -10.82
C ALA A 97 -0.58 -5.35 -9.54
N GLN A 98 0.42 -4.72 -8.90
CA GLN A 98 0.26 -4.11 -7.58
C GLN A 98 -0.80 -3.00 -7.54
N PRO A 99 -0.80 -1.99 -8.44
CA PRO A 99 -1.84 -0.95 -8.44
C PRO A 99 -3.26 -1.51 -8.60
N LEU A 100 -3.44 -2.52 -9.47
CA LEU A 100 -4.75 -3.15 -9.68
C LEU A 100 -5.29 -3.79 -8.39
N VAL A 101 -4.41 -4.46 -7.63
CA VAL A 101 -4.79 -5.08 -6.35
C VAL A 101 -5.06 -4.03 -5.27
N ILE A 102 -4.24 -2.99 -5.18
CA ILE A 102 -4.36 -1.97 -4.11
C ILE A 102 -5.62 -1.12 -4.26
N PHE A 103 -6.09 -0.87 -5.49
CA PHE A 103 -7.28 -0.02 -5.72
C PHE A 103 -8.60 -0.81 -5.66
N SER A 104 -8.51 -2.15 -5.75
CA SER A 104 -9.68 -3.03 -5.77
C SER A 104 -10.52 -3.04 -4.48
N PRO A 105 -9.96 -3.06 -3.25
CA PRO A 105 -10.72 -3.11 -2.00
C PRO A 105 -11.84 -2.08 -1.88
N THR A 106 -11.55 -0.82 -2.21
CA THR A 106 -12.53 0.26 -2.08
C THR A 106 -13.64 0.13 -3.11
N LYS A 107 -13.32 -0.25 -4.34
CA LYS A 107 -14.35 -0.50 -5.37
C LYS A 107 -15.18 -1.76 -5.05
N LEU A 108 -14.57 -2.79 -4.48
CA LEU A 108 -15.28 -3.98 -4.00
C LEU A 108 -16.27 -3.63 -2.89
N ALA A 109 -15.81 -2.89 -1.87
CA ALA A 109 -16.64 -2.44 -0.76
C ALA A 109 -17.84 -1.62 -1.25
N ALA A 110 -17.61 -0.68 -2.19
CA ALA A 110 -18.66 0.16 -2.74
C ALA A 110 -19.71 -0.62 -3.56
N LEU A 111 -19.28 -1.62 -4.34
CA LEU A 111 -20.14 -2.36 -5.26
C LEU A 111 -20.91 -3.51 -4.62
N TRP A 112 -20.34 -4.18 -3.62
CA TRP A 112 -20.88 -5.43 -3.07
C TRP A 112 -21.43 -5.30 -1.65
N PHE A 113 -21.13 -4.22 -0.93
CA PHE A 113 -21.54 -4.06 0.46
C PHE A 113 -22.42 -2.82 0.69
N PRO A 114 -23.42 -2.92 1.58
CA PRO A 114 -24.24 -1.79 2.00
C PRO A 114 -23.43 -0.81 2.85
N ASP A 115 -23.89 0.44 2.96
CA ASP A 115 -23.15 1.56 3.57
C ASP A 115 -22.55 1.24 4.95
N HIS A 116 -23.33 0.59 5.82
CA HIS A 116 -22.92 0.22 7.18
C HIS A 116 -21.84 -0.87 7.26
N GLN A 117 -21.57 -1.61 6.17
CA GLN A 117 -20.56 -2.67 6.11
C GLN A 117 -19.36 -2.32 5.22
N ARG A 118 -19.41 -1.22 4.45
CA ARG A 118 -18.36 -0.87 3.49
C ARG A 118 -17.01 -0.66 4.13
N THR A 119 -16.94 0.15 5.19
CA THR A 119 -15.68 0.42 5.90
C THR A 119 -15.04 -0.87 6.40
N THR A 120 -15.83 -1.79 6.94
CA THR A 120 -15.37 -3.10 7.42
C THR A 120 -14.90 -3.98 6.27
N ALA A 121 -15.63 -4.04 5.16
CA ALA A 121 -15.26 -4.83 3.98
C ALA A 121 -13.97 -4.29 3.32
N ASN A 122 -13.86 -2.97 3.18
CA ASN A 122 -12.68 -2.30 2.65
C ASN A 122 -11.48 -2.52 3.58
N MET A 123 -11.68 -2.44 4.90
CA MET A 123 -10.65 -2.76 5.89
C MET A 123 -10.14 -4.19 5.72
N ILE A 124 -11.02 -5.20 5.83
CA ILE A 124 -10.61 -6.62 5.76
C ILE A 124 -9.84 -6.89 4.48
N SER A 125 -10.33 -6.36 3.35
CA SER A 125 -9.69 -6.51 2.05
C SER A 125 -8.32 -5.82 2.01
N SER A 126 -8.23 -4.58 2.46
CA SER A 126 -6.98 -3.79 2.49
C SER A 126 -5.93 -4.37 3.44
N MET A 127 -6.34 -5.00 4.54
CA MET A 127 -5.45 -5.66 5.50
C MET A 127 -4.73 -6.90 4.93
N SER A 128 -5.20 -7.42 3.80
CA SER A 128 -4.52 -8.52 3.08
C SER A 128 -3.10 -8.13 2.64
N ASN A 129 -2.87 -6.84 2.33
CA ASN A 129 -1.54 -6.36 1.94
C ASN A 129 -0.52 -6.41 3.09
N PRO A 130 -0.72 -5.74 4.25
CA PRO A 130 0.21 -5.84 5.38
C PRO A 130 0.34 -7.27 5.90
N LEU A 131 -0.73 -8.09 5.87
CA LEU A 131 -0.63 -9.51 6.20
C LEU A 131 0.32 -10.25 5.25
N GLY A 132 0.22 -10.00 3.94
CA GLY A 132 1.14 -10.57 2.96
C GLY A 132 2.58 -10.09 3.11
N ILE A 133 2.81 -8.87 3.63
CA ILE A 133 4.14 -8.37 3.98
C ILE A 133 4.69 -9.12 5.20
N LEU A 134 3.86 -9.33 6.24
CA LEU A 134 4.23 -10.09 7.44
C LEU A 134 4.62 -11.52 7.08
N ILE A 135 3.79 -12.21 6.29
CA ILE A 135 4.09 -13.58 5.85
C ILE A 135 5.40 -13.61 5.06
N ALA A 136 5.65 -12.64 4.18
CA ALA A 136 6.89 -12.62 3.40
C ALA A 136 8.14 -12.45 4.29
N ASN A 137 8.07 -11.60 5.31
CA ASN A 137 9.17 -11.38 6.26
C ASN A 137 9.45 -12.58 7.17
N LEU A 138 8.42 -13.39 7.47
CA LEU A 138 8.58 -14.62 8.27
C LEU A 138 9.01 -15.81 7.40
N LEU A 139 8.38 -15.96 6.23
CA LEU A 139 8.50 -17.13 5.38
C LEU A 139 9.82 -17.14 4.58
N SER A 140 10.28 -16.00 4.07
CA SER A 140 11.50 -15.99 3.23
C SER A 140 12.73 -16.45 4.02
N PRO A 141 13.02 -15.94 5.24
CA PRO A 141 14.13 -16.43 6.04
C PRO A 141 13.93 -17.86 6.55
N ALA A 142 12.68 -18.26 6.83
CA ALA A 142 12.39 -19.64 7.25
C ALA A 142 12.64 -20.68 6.13
N LEU A 143 12.47 -20.27 4.87
CA LEU A 143 12.72 -21.12 3.71
C LEU A 143 14.18 -21.09 3.22
N VAL A 144 14.89 -19.98 3.41
CA VAL A 144 16.23 -19.78 2.86
C VAL A 144 17.26 -19.74 3.99
N SER A 145 17.82 -20.91 4.32
CA SER A 145 18.95 -21.02 5.24
C SER A 145 20.28 -20.85 4.50
N GLU A 146 20.36 -21.39 3.29
CA GLU A 146 21.51 -21.30 2.40
C GLU A 146 21.11 -20.79 1.02
N LYS A 147 22.09 -20.31 0.24
CA LYS A 147 21.85 -19.82 -1.13
C LYS A 147 21.19 -20.85 -2.05
N LYS A 148 21.38 -22.16 -1.80
CA LYS A 148 20.81 -23.26 -2.59
C LYS A 148 19.28 -23.37 -2.45
N ASP A 149 18.69 -22.71 -1.45
CA ASP A 149 17.27 -22.78 -1.13
C ASP A 149 16.44 -21.72 -1.88
N ILE A 150 17.09 -20.78 -2.58
CA ILE A 150 16.42 -19.74 -3.40
C ILE A 150 15.42 -20.33 -4.42
N PRO A 151 15.73 -21.44 -5.14
CA PRO A 151 14.77 -22.05 -6.05
C PRO A 151 13.52 -22.59 -5.35
N LEU A 152 13.69 -23.18 -4.15
CA LEU A 152 12.57 -23.66 -3.33
C LEU A 152 11.66 -22.52 -2.91
N MET A 153 12.26 -21.41 -2.45
CA MET A 153 11.51 -20.20 -2.10
C MET A 153 10.70 -19.69 -3.29
N LEU A 154 11.30 -19.54 -4.47
CA LEU A 154 10.59 -19.05 -5.65
C LEU A 154 9.45 -19.97 -6.09
N GLY A 155 9.69 -21.28 -6.11
CA GLY A 155 8.64 -22.26 -6.41
C GLY A 155 7.47 -22.19 -5.41
N LEU A 156 7.76 -22.03 -4.12
CA LEU A 156 6.72 -21.91 -3.10
C LEU A 156 5.94 -20.60 -3.21
N TYR A 157 6.60 -19.48 -3.52
CA TYR A 157 5.93 -18.19 -3.77
C TYR A 157 5.10 -18.19 -5.06
N ALA A 158 5.38 -19.08 -6.02
CA ALA A 158 4.56 -19.27 -7.21
C ALA A 158 3.22 -19.94 -6.89
N VAL A 159 3.15 -20.82 -5.89
CA VAL A 159 1.92 -21.55 -5.54
C VAL A 159 0.77 -20.60 -5.17
N PRO A 160 0.89 -19.63 -4.24
CA PRO A 160 -0.18 -18.68 -3.96
C PRO A 160 -0.60 -17.84 -5.19
N ALA A 161 0.35 -17.49 -6.06
CA ALA A 161 0.07 -16.69 -7.26
C ALA A 161 -0.74 -17.48 -8.29
N VAL A 162 -0.38 -18.74 -8.54
CA VAL A 162 -1.12 -19.67 -9.41
C VAL A 162 -2.50 -19.95 -8.83
N THR A 163 -2.58 -20.27 -7.54
CA THR A 163 -3.86 -20.51 -6.85
C THR A 163 -4.77 -19.30 -6.92
N ALA A 164 -4.27 -18.09 -6.66
CA ALA A 164 -5.04 -16.86 -6.79
C ALA A 164 -5.53 -16.63 -8.22
N CYS A 165 -4.71 -16.94 -9.24
CA CYS A 165 -5.11 -16.84 -10.64
C CYS A 165 -6.21 -17.83 -11.03
N VAL A 166 -6.11 -19.09 -10.59
CA VAL A 166 -7.15 -20.10 -10.80
C VAL A 166 -8.44 -19.67 -10.09
N LEU A 167 -8.37 -19.27 -8.82
CA LEU A 167 -9.53 -18.80 -8.06
C LEU A 167 -10.15 -17.54 -8.67
N ALA A 168 -9.36 -16.59 -9.15
CA ALA A 168 -9.88 -15.39 -9.80
C ALA A 168 -10.55 -15.73 -11.15
N THR A 169 -9.95 -16.62 -11.93
CA THR A 169 -10.46 -16.97 -13.27
C THR A 169 -11.71 -17.84 -13.20
N VAL A 170 -11.73 -18.80 -12.28
CA VAL A 170 -12.86 -19.73 -12.11
C VAL A 170 -13.93 -19.14 -11.21
N GLY A 171 -13.56 -18.49 -10.10
CA GLY A 171 -14.50 -18.05 -9.07
C GLY A 171 -15.16 -16.68 -9.32
N VAL A 172 -14.55 -15.79 -10.10
CA VAL A 172 -15.11 -14.44 -10.36
C VAL A 172 -16.04 -14.48 -11.57
N HIS A 173 -17.28 -14.91 -11.36
CA HIS A 173 -18.28 -15.01 -12.41
C HIS A 173 -18.96 -13.65 -12.72
N ASP A 174 -19.37 -12.92 -11.70
CA ASP A 174 -20.19 -11.72 -11.86
C ASP A 174 -19.36 -10.42 -11.82
N LYS A 175 -19.75 -9.45 -12.66
CA LYS A 175 -19.12 -8.11 -12.70
C LYS A 175 -19.64 -7.20 -11.60
N VAL A 176 -20.89 -7.39 -11.19
CA VAL A 176 -21.69 -6.61 -10.24
C VAL A 176 -22.69 -7.59 -9.59
N PRO A 177 -23.06 -7.44 -8.31
CA PRO A 177 -24.07 -8.31 -7.71
C PRO A 177 -25.41 -8.24 -8.48
N PRO A 178 -26.19 -9.34 -8.54
CA PRO A 178 -27.49 -9.38 -9.22
C PRO A 178 -28.51 -8.36 -8.68
N THR A 179 -28.38 -8.01 -7.40
CA THR A 179 -29.16 -6.96 -6.74
C THR A 179 -28.20 -5.90 -6.17
N PRO A 180 -28.30 -4.63 -6.58
CA PRO A 180 -27.41 -3.58 -6.09
C PRO A 180 -27.60 -3.36 -4.57
N PRO A 181 -26.51 -3.34 -3.77
CA PRO A 181 -26.58 -3.32 -2.32
C PRO A 181 -26.92 -1.95 -1.72
N SER A 182 -26.98 -0.88 -2.52
CA SER A 182 -27.31 0.47 -2.08
C SER A 182 -27.93 1.30 -3.21
N ALA A 183 -28.67 2.36 -2.84
CA ALA A 183 -29.22 3.32 -3.81
C ALA A 183 -28.13 3.99 -4.67
N SER A 184 -26.92 4.17 -4.11
CA SER A 184 -25.76 4.65 -4.85
C SER A 184 -25.28 3.62 -5.89
N ALA A 185 -25.33 2.31 -5.64
CA ALA A 185 -25.04 1.29 -6.64
C ALA A 185 -26.11 1.17 -7.73
N THR A 186 -27.38 1.52 -7.43
CA THR A 186 -28.51 1.50 -8.39
C THR A 186 -28.50 2.68 -9.36
N LEU A 187 -28.00 3.86 -8.93
CA LEU A 187 -28.03 5.13 -9.68
C LEU A 187 -26.64 5.61 -10.16
N SER A 188 -25.53 5.05 -9.66
CA SER A 188 -24.19 5.50 -10.04
C SER A 188 -23.80 5.01 -11.42
N THR A 189 -24.16 5.79 -12.43
CA THR A 189 -23.30 5.88 -13.61
C THR A 189 -22.13 6.76 -13.21
N SER A 190 -21.05 6.14 -12.70
CA SER A 190 -19.80 6.85 -12.40
C SER A 190 -19.44 7.74 -13.59
N GLN A 191 -19.07 8.98 -13.33
CA GLN A 191 -18.67 9.89 -14.41
C GLN A 191 -17.52 9.26 -15.21
N PRO A 192 -17.47 9.44 -16.55
CA PRO A 192 -16.38 8.90 -17.37
C PRO A 192 -15.02 9.29 -16.81
N PHE A 193 -14.04 8.38 -16.83
CA PHE A 193 -12.74 8.54 -16.17
C PHE A 193 -12.11 9.93 -16.32
N PHE A 194 -11.99 10.46 -17.55
CA PHE A 194 -11.38 11.78 -17.79
C PHE A 194 -12.20 12.95 -17.23
N THR A 195 -13.53 12.85 -17.29
CA THR A 195 -14.43 13.82 -16.67
C THR A 195 -14.32 13.76 -15.15
N GLY A 196 -14.31 12.55 -14.58
CA GLY A 196 -14.10 12.30 -13.16
C GLY A 196 -12.77 12.86 -12.66
N LEU A 197 -11.68 12.60 -13.39
CA LEU A 197 -10.35 13.15 -13.09
C LEU A 197 -10.36 14.68 -13.04
N LYS A 198 -11.01 15.33 -14.02
CA LYS A 198 -11.15 16.80 -14.04
C LYS A 198 -11.99 17.32 -12.86
N MET A 199 -13.04 16.60 -12.47
CA MET A 199 -13.86 16.95 -11.32
C MET A 199 -13.08 16.82 -10.00
N LEU A 200 -12.31 15.75 -9.84
CA LEU A 200 -11.44 15.52 -8.68
C LEU A 200 -10.42 16.63 -8.52
N LEU A 201 -9.69 16.97 -9.59
CA LEU A 201 -8.65 18.00 -9.55
C LEU A 201 -9.20 19.42 -9.32
N ARG A 202 -10.50 19.64 -9.57
CA ARG A 202 -11.18 20.91 -9.26
C ARG A 202 -11.78 20.95 -7.85
N ASN A 203 -11.93 19.80 -7.19
CA ASN A 203 -12.56 19.68 -5.89
C ASN A 203 -11.52 19.94 -4.79
N LYS A 204 -11.49 21.17 -4.25
CA LYS A 204 -10.50 21.62 -3.26
C LYS A 204 -10.35 20.67 -2.05
N PRO A 205 -11.44 20.23 -1.37
CA PRO A 205 -11.34 19.25 -0.27
C PRO A 205 -10.64 17.95 -0.67
N TYR A 206 -10.96 17.41 -1.86
CA TYR A 206 -10.34 16.19 -2.35
C TYR A 206 -8.87 16.38 -2.67
N VAL A 207 -8.48 17.50 -3.31
CA VAL A 207 -7.06 17.79 -3.61
C VAL A 207 -6.24 17.89 -2.32
N ILE A 208 -6.78 18.55 -1.29
CA ILE A 208 -6.15 18.62 0.04
C ILE A 208 -5.96 17.21 0.61
N LEU A 209 -7.02 16.39 0.61
CA LEU A 209 -6.95 15.00 1.08
C LEU A 209 -5.92 14.19 0.30
N MET A 210 -5.91 14.30 -1.03
CA MET A 210 -5.00 13.57 -1.92
C MET A 210 -3.54 13.91 -1.68
N VAL A 211 -3.23 15.19 -1.45
CA VAL A 211 -1.85 15.62 -1.15
C VAL A 211 -1.47 15.19 0.26
N CYS A 212 -2.30 15.49 1.25
CA CYS A 212 -1.98 15.26 2.67
C CYS A 212 -1.93 13.78 3.05
N PHE A 213 -2.93 12.99 2.63
CA PHE A 213 -2.96 11.57 2.90
C PHE A 213 -1.97 10.80 2.00
N GLY A 214 -1.79 11.26 0.75
CA GLY A 214 -0.72 10.78 -0.13
C GLY A 214 0.67 10.97 0.50
N ALA A 215 0.94 12.13 1.11
CA ALA A 215 2.17 12.38 1.85
C ALA A 215 2.36 11.37 2.97
N GLY A 216 1.29 11.05 3.71
CA GLY A 216 1.32 10.05 4.77
C GLY A 216 1.75 8.66 4.31
N ILE A 217 1.12 8.17 3.25
CA ILE A 217 1.48 6.88 2.64
C ILE A 217 2.92 6.93 2.11
N GLY A 218 3.32 8.03 1.45
CA GLY A 218 4.66 8.23 0.92
C GLY A 218 5.74 8.24 2.01
N MET A 219 5.53 9.00 3.09
CA MET A 219 6.40 9.04 4.27
C MET A 219 6.54 7.67 4.91
N PHE A 220 5.43 6.93 5.06
CA PHE A 220 5.45 5.58 5.63
C PHE A 220 6.25 4.62 4.75
N THR A 221 6.07 4.70 3.43
CA THR A 221 6.80 3.90 2.45
C THR A 221 8.29 4.20 2.49
N CYS A 222 8.69 5.48 2.57
CA CYS A 222 10.09 5.89 2.71
C CYS A 222 10.69 5.36 3.99
N PHE A 223 10.02 5.57 5.12
CA PHE A 223 10.51 5.10 6.41
C PHE A 223 10.66 3.58 6.44
N SER A 224 9.69 2.83 5.92
CA SER A 224 9.75 1.37 5.84
C SER A 224 10.93 0.88 5.00
N ALA A 225 11.24 1.58 3.90
CA ALA A 225 12.36 1.24 3.03
C ALA A 225 13.72 1.59 3.64
N LEU A 226 13.81 2.64 4.45
CA LEU A 226 15.04 3.13 5.07
C LEU A 226 15.29 2.57 6.47
N LEU A 227 14.30 1.87 7.06
CA LEU A 227 14.35 1.36 8.43
C LEU A 227 15.58 0.48 8.68
N GLU A 228 15.95 -0.36 7.72
CA GLU A 228 17.13 -1.21 7.82
C GLU A 228 18.42 -0.38 7.93
N GLN A 229 18.58 0.62 7.06
CA GLN A 229 19.73 1.53 7.05
C GLN A 229 19.84 2.35 8.34
N ILE A 230 18.70 2.75 8.91
CA ILE A 230 18.64 3.51 10.17
C ILE A 230 19.10 2.66 11.36
N LEU A 231 18.66 1.41 11.43
CA LEU A 231 18.93 0.52 12.58
C LEU A 231 20.31 -0.12 12.53
N CYS A 232 20.84 -0.30 11.32
CA CYS A 232 22.13 -0.91 11.08
C CYS A 232 23.30 -0.13 11.71
N ILE A 233 23.23 1.21 11.75
CA ILE A 233 24.26 2.07 12.36
C ILE A 233 24.31 1.91 13.89
N LYS A 234 23.20 1.47 14.48
CA LYS A 234 23.06 1.21 15.91
C LYS A 234 23.55 -0.18 16.32
N GLY A 235 24.03 -0.97 15.36
CA GLY A 235 24.55 -2.32 15.59
C GLY A 235 23.50 -3.42 15.58
N TYR A 236 22.31 -3.12 15.08
CA TYR A 236 21.29 -4.14 14.83
C TYR A 236 21.48 -4.69 13.41
N SER A 237 22.10 -5.86 13.33
CA SER A 237 22.24 -6.63 12.09
C SER A 237 20.95 -7.35 11.68
N ASP A 238 20.01 -7.56 12.60
CA ASP A 238 18.69 -8.15 12.31
C ASP A 238 17.55 -7.18 12.69
N VAL A 239 16.98 -6.54 11.68
CA VAL A 239 15.89 -5.56 11.84
C VAL A 239 14.50 -6.19 11.79
N ARG A 240 14.41 -7.47 11.41
CA ARG A 240 13.14 -8.18 11.16
C ARG A 240 12.21 -8.19 12.38
N PRO A 241 12.67 -8.42 13.63
CA PRO A 241 11.78 -8.43 14.78
C PRO A 241 11.04 -7.12 14.98
N PHE A 242 11.70 -5.98 14.70
CA PHE A 242 11.08 -4.65 14.79
C PHE A 242 10.04 -4.45 13.71
N CYS A 243 10.34 -4.81 12.46
CA CYS A 243 9.39 -4.76 11.33
C CYS A 243 8.14 -5.62 11.59
N ILE A 244 8.34 -6.86 12.05
CA ILE A 244 7.24 -7.79 12.36
C ILE A 244 6.33 -7.20 13.44
N LEU A 245 6.92 -6.67 14.51
CA LEU A 245 6.18 -6.08 15.62
C LEU A 245 5.38 -4.85 15.16
N SER A 246 5.97 -3.96 14.36
CA SER A 246 5.26 -2.83 13.75
C SER A 246 4.07 -3.27 12.92
N ILE A 247 4.22 -4.32 12.09
CA ILE A 247 3.13 -4.83 11.25
C ILE A 247 2.02 -5.43 12.10
N ILE A 248 2.34 -6.20 13.15
CA ILE A 248 1.33 -6.76 14.06
C ILE A 248 0.56 -5.64 14.77
N CYS A 249 1.26 -4.62 15.29
CA CYS A 249 0.62 -3.48 15.91
C CYS A 249 -0.26 -2.69 14.94
N HIS A 250 0.16 -2.53 13.68
CA HIS A 250 -0.65 -1.96 12.62
C HIS A 250 -1.94 -2.75 12.39
N LEU A 251 -1.85 -4.08 12.28
CA LEU A 251 -3.01 -4.93 12.07
C LEU A 251 -4.02 -4.79 13.24
N LEU A 252 -3.53 -4.85 14.49
CA LEU A 252 -4.36 -4.69 15.68
C LEU A 252 -5.02 -3.31 15.76
N ALA A 253 -4.26 -2.24 15.49
CA ALA A 253 -4.76 -0.89 15.51
C ALA A 253 -5.87 -0.66 14.48
N THR A 254 -5.72 -1.21 13.27
CA THR A 254 -6.73 -1.11 12.21
C THR A 254 -8.05 -1.74 12.66
N LEU A 255 -8.00 -2.93 13.29
CA LEU A 255 -9.19 -3.62 13.83
C LEU A 255 -9.86 -2.85 14.99
N ILE A 256 -9.07 -2.18 15.83
CA ILE A 256 -9.61 -1.39 16.95
C ILE A 256 -10.28 -0.10 16.44
N LEU A 257 -9.66 0.55 15.45
CA LEU A 257 -10.12 1.83 14.92
C LEU A 257 -11.29 1.69 13.95
N SER A 258 -11.49 0.54 13.31
CA SER A 258 -12.54 0.33 12.32
C SER A 258 -13.97 0.47 12.87
N ASN A 259 -14.16 0.19 14.16
CA ASN A 259 -15.46 0.32 14.82
C ASN A 259 -15.78 1.75 15.26
N LYS A 260 -14.84 2.70 15.10
CA LYS A 260 -15.03 4.09 15.51
C LYS A 260 -15.10 4.99 14.28
N HIS A 261 -16.28 5.57 14.01
CA HIS A 261 -16.42 6.62 13.01
C HIS A 261 -15.67 7.88 13.46
N LEU A 262 -14.40 8.04 13.05
CA LEU A 262 -13.62 9.27 13.28
C LEU A 262 -13.46 10.04 11.96
N PRO A 263 -14.38 10.96 11.65
CA PRO A 263 -14.34 11.72 10.39
C PRO A 263 -13.14 12.69 10.26
N GLN A 264 -12.52 13.11 11.37
CA GLN A 264 -11.51 14.19 11.38
C GLN A 264 -10.14 13.76 11.93
N GLY A 265 -10.00 12.51 12.41
CA GLY A 265 -8.78 11.99 13.03
C GLY A 265 -7.65 11.43 12.14
N PRO A 266 -7.80 11.13 10.83
CA PRO A 266 -6.79 10.35 10.09
C PRO A 266 -5.37 10.88 10.17
N LEU A 267 -5.19 12.18 9.94
CA LEU A 267 -3.87 12.79 9.87
C LEU A 267 -3.27 13.10 11.23
N LEU A 268 -4.09 13.26 12.27
CA LEU A 268 -3.63 13.41 13.64
C LEU A 268 -2.98 12.11 14.14
N TRP A 269 -3.61 10.96 13.88
CA TRP A 269 -3.03 9.65 14.22
C TRP A 269 -1.75 9.39 13.43
N LEU A 270 -1.75 9.71 12.13
CA LEU A 270 -0.55 9.62 11.31
C LEU A 270 0.61 10.45 11.90
N SER A 271 0.34 11.70 12.30
CA SER A 271 1.34 12.58 12.91
C SER A 271 1.93 12.03 14.21
N LEU A 272 1.13 11.38 15.05
CA LEU A 272 1.60 10.70 16.26
C LEU A 272 2.53 9.52 15.95
N GLY A 273 2.25 8.79 14.87
CA GLY A 273 3.15 7.75 14.36
C GLY A 273 4.52 8.32 13.98
N PHE A 274 4.57 9.42 13.22
CA PHE A 274 5.86 10.00 12.82
C PHE A 274 6.61 10.68 13.97
N VAL A 275 5.92 11.29 14.93
CA VAL A 275 6.58 11.78 16.16
C VAL A 275 7.25 10.62 16.92
N SER A 276 6.62 9.45 16.95
CA SER A 276 7.26 8.26 17.55
C SER A 276 8.55 7.86 16.79
N SER A 277 8.61 8.04 15.47
CA SER A 277 9.81 7.71 14.69
C SER A 277 11.05 8.56 15.02
N ILE A 278 10.89 9.80 15.53
CA ILE A 278 12.02 10.63 16.01
C ILE A 278 12.71 9.94 17.20
N SER A 279 11.93 9.35 18.09
CA SER A 279 12.44 8.65 19.27
C SER A 279 13.25 7.40 18.89
N LEU A 280 13.04 6.83 17.69
CA LEU A 280 13.87 5.73 17.19
C LEU A 280 15.31 6.17 16.99
N CYS A 281 15.59 7.43 16.63
CA CYS A 281 16.97 7.91 16.40
C CYS A 281 17.75 8.11 17.70
N GLY A 282 17.11 8.51 18.80
CA GLY A 282 17.80 8.80 20.07
C GLY A 282 18.18 7.58 20.92
N MET A 283 17.60 6.40 20.66
CA MET A 283 17.71 5.26 21.59
C MET A 283 18.58 4.13 21.06
N ASN A 284 19.44 3.56 21.91
CA ASN A 284 20.34 2.46 21.56
C ASN A 284 19.91 1.10 22.16
N GLN A 285 18.93 1.12 23.07
CA GLN A 285 18.44 -0.09 23.76
C GLN A 285 17.31 -0.78 22.98
N ALA A 286 17.31 -2.12 22.96
CA ALA A 286 16.39 -2.91 22.14
C ALA A 286 14.91 -2.80 22.58
N ILE A 287 14.64 -2.77 23.89
CA ILE A 287 13.27 -2.69 24.44
C ILE A 287 12.55 -1.40 24.02
N PRO A 288 13.11 -0.20 24.25
CA PRO A 288 12.45 1.02 23.81
C PRO A 288 12.37 1.15 22.29
N LEU A 289 13.37 0.62 21.55
CA LEU A 289 13.32 0.57 20.08
C LEU A 289 12.13 -0.27 19.58
N ALA A 290 11.86 -1.42 20.22
CA ALA A 290 10.70 -2.26 19.95
C ALA A 290 9.38 -1.57 20.31
N LEU A 291 9.32 -0.87 21.43
CA LEU A 291 8.14 -0.11 21.84
C LEU A 291 7.81 0.99 20.82
N ILE A 292 8.82 1.74 20.38
CA ILE A 292 8.62 2.84 19.44
C ILE A 292 8.27 2.31 18.05
N SER A 293 8.91 1.22 17.61
CA SER A 293 8.55 0.55 16.35
C SER A 293 7.09 0.06 16.40
N SER A 294 6.64 -0.46 17.54
CA SER A 294 5.23 -0.80 17.79
C SER A 294 4.30 0.41 17.65
N LEU A 295 4.66 1.54 18.27
CA LEU A 295 3.86 2.77 18.22
C LEU A 295 3.78 3.33 16.79
N PHE A 296 4.89 3.33 16.07
CA PHE A 296 4.93 3.71 14.66
C PHE A 296 4.02 2.82 13.83
N GLY A 297 4.05 1.50 14.03
CA GLY A 297 3.14 0.57 13.37
C GLY A 297 1.67 0.81 13.73
N PHE A 298 1.37 0.99 15.01
CA PHE A 298 0.02 1.23 15.52
C PHE A 298 -0.62 2.48 14.91
N PHE A 299 0.14 3.58 14.78
CA PHE A 299 -0.38 4.86 14.32
C PHE A 299 -0.16 5.14 12.82
N GLY A 300 0.86 4.55 12.20
CA GLY A 300 1.36 4.97 10.90
C GLY A 300 0.47 4.62 9.70
N PHE A 301 -0.20 3.46 9.71
CA PHE A 301 -0.96 3.01 8.52
C PHE A 301 -2.40 2.56 8.84
N SER A 302 -2.78 2.55 10.12
CA SER A 302 -4.03 1.95 10.61
C SER A 302 -5.29 2.70 10.19
N ILE A 303 -5.12 3.94 9.73
CA ILE A 303 -6.24 4.77 9.26
C ILE A 303 -6.49 4.66 7.76
N TYR A 304 -5.69 3.85 7.05
CA TYR A 304 -5.73 3.77 5.59
C TYR A 304 -7.13 3.47 5.04
N PRO A 305 -7.88 2.45 5.51
CA PRO A 305 -9.21 2.17 4.98
C PRO A 305 -10.21 3.32 5.20
N VAL A 306 -10.15 3.96 6.36
CA VAL A 306 -11.04 5.08 6.72
C VAL A 306 -10.81 6.29 5.82
N ALA A 307 -9.54 6.61 5.53
CA ALA A 307 -9.18 7.69 4.63
C ALA A 307 -9.63 7.42 3.17
N MET A 308 -9.61 6.16 2.73
CA MET A 308 -10.10 5.78 1.41
C MET A 308 -11.62 5.93 1.28
N GLU A 309 -12.39 5.57 2.31
CA GLU A 309 -13.83 5.85 2.34
C GLU A 309 -14.13 7.36 2.34
N LEU A 310 -13.38 8.14 3.14
CA LEU A 310 -13.50 9.60 3.15
C LEU A 310 -13.17 10.22 1.78
N ALA A 311 -12.20 9.66 1.06
CA ALA A 311 -11.86 10.09 -0.29
C ALA A 311 -13.00 9.83 -1.26
N VAL A 312 -13.62 8.66 -1.20
CA VAL A 312 -14.80 8.32 -2.00
C VAL A 312 -15.95 9.27 -1.67
N GLU A 313 -16.23 9.50 -0.40
CA GLU A 313 -17.29 10.36 0.10
C GLU A 313 -17.17 11.81 -0.41
N CYS A 314 -15.98 12.41 -0.34
CA CYS A 314 -15.77 13.78 -0.79
C CYS A 314 -15.72 13.92 -2.32
N SER A 315 -15.46 12.82 -3.04
CA SER A 315 -15.32 12.75 -4.49
C SER A 315 -16.59 12.44 -5.27
N TYR A 316 -17.69 12.12 -4.61
CA TYR A 316 -18.95 11.77 -5.28
C TYR A 316 -19.39 12.87 -6.29
N PRO A 317 -19.84 12.52 -7.52
CA PRO A 317 -20.14 11.18 -8.07
C PRO A 317 -19.00 10.57 -8.94
N VAL A 318 -17.73 10.80 -8.58
CA VAL A 318 -16.60 10.19 -9.29
C VAL A 318 -16.42 8.73 -8.85
N GLY A 319 -16.00 7.86 -9.78
CA GLY A 319 -15.78 6.44 -9.51
C GLY A 319 -14.78 6.20 -8.38
N GLU A 320 -15.08 5.22 -7.53
CA GLU A 320 -14.34 4.96 -6.29
C GLU A 320 -12.90 4.56 -6.56
N GLY A 321 -12.67 3.78 -7.63
CA GLY A 321 -11.33 3.41 -8.09
C GLY A 321 -10.51 4.64 -8.48
N THR A 322 -11.12 5.62 -9.13
CA THR A 322 -10.46 6.87 -9.56
C THR A 322 -10.07 7.75 -8.38
N SER A 323 -10.98 7.90 -7.43
CA SER A 323 -10.72 8.67 -6.20
C SER A 323 -9.56 8.08 -5.38
N THR A 324 -9.56 6.76 -5.20
CA THR A 324 -8.54 6.07 -4.39
C THR A 324 -7.22 5.86 -5.11
N GLY A 325 -7.26 5.53 -6.40
CA GLY A 325 -6.06 5.31 -7.21
C GLY A 325 -5.17 6.54 -7.31
N LEU A 326 -5.75 7.74 -7.48
CA LEU A 326 -4.98 8.99 -7.55
C LEU A 326 -4.28 9.34 -6.24
N ILE A 327 -4.87 9.04 -5.09
CA ILE A 327 -4.21 9.20 -3.78
C ILE A 327 -2.95 8.33 -3.72
N PHE A 328 -3.06 7.08 -4.18
CA PHE A 328 -1.91 6.18 -4.19
C PHE A 328 -0.83 6.64 -5.18
N VAL A 329 -1.19 7.04 -6.40
CA VAL A 329 -0.24 7.61 -7.37
C VAL A 329 0.45 8.85 -6.81
N SER A 330 -0.31 9.77 -6.20
CA SER A 330 0.20 10.94 -5.47
C SER A 330 1.19 10.52 -4.38
N SER A 331 0.88 9.48 -3.61
CA SER A 331 1.76 8.97 -2.55
C SER A 331 3.09 8.44 -3.06
N GLN A 332 3.11 7.76 -4.21
CA GLN A 332 4.33 7.20 -4.80
C GLN A 332 5.24 8.32 -5.32
N ILE A 333 4.67 9.34 -5.97
CA ILE A 333 5.41 10.53 -6.41
C ILE A 333 6.02 11.25 -5.20
N GLN A 334 5.22 11.53 -4.18
CA GLN A 334 5.69 12.20 -2.96
C GLN A 334 6.72 11.35 -2.20
N GLY A 335 6.55 10.03 -2.18
CA GLY A 335 7.50 9.08 -1.60
C GLY A 335 8.86 9.11 -2.30
N VAL A 336 8.90 9.12 -3.63
CA VAL A 336 10.17 9.24 -4.37
C VAL A 336 10.87 10.57 -4.06
N ILE A 337 10.13 11.68 -4.09
CA ILE A 337 10.69 13.01 -3.77
C ILE A 337 11.25 13.03 -2.34
N LEU A 338 10.50 12.50 -1.38
CA LEU A 338 10.91 12.45 0.02
C LEU A 338 12.12 11.53 0.21
N MET A 339 12.14 10.34 -0.41
CA MET A 339 13.27 9.42 -0.31
C MET A 339 14.57 10.07 -0.78
N LEU A 340 14.54 10.78 -1.92
CA LEU A 340 15.69 11.52 -2.44
C LEU A 340 16.12 12.64 -1.48
N LEU A 341 15.16 13.38 -0.91
CA LEU A 341 15.44 14.43 0.08
C LEU A 341 16.10 13.84 1.34
N LEU A 342 15.55 12.75 1.88
CA LEU A 342 16.05 12.11 3.09
C LEU A 342 17.46 11.54 2.90
N GLN A 343 17.74 10.96 1.74
CA GLN A 343 19.09 10.50 1.38
C GLN A 343 20.07 11.67 1.25
N ALA A 344 19.67 12.76 0.60
CA ALA A 344 20.52 13.95 0.44
C ALA A 344 20.85 14.66 1.77
N LEU A 345 20.01 14.48 2.79
CA LEU A 345 20.21 15.04 4.13
C LEU A 345 21.07 14.16 5.06
N THR A 346 21.42 12.95 4.62
CA THR A 346 22.29 12.07 5.42
C THR A 346 23.71 12.60 5.48
N VAL A 347 24.35 12.44 6.64
CA VAL A 347 25.73 12.91 6.87
C VAL A 347 26.62 11.71 7.11
N GLN A 348 27.71 11.59 6.38
CA GLN A 348 28.70 10.53 6.62
C GLN A 348 29.36 10.69 8.00
N ILE A 349 29.39 9.60 8.77
CA ILE A 349 30.07 9.49 10.05
C ILE A 349 31.36 8.67 9.85
N SER A 350 32.51 9.27 10.18
CA SER A 350 33.81 8.63 10.02
C SER A 350 34.15 7.57 11.10
N ALA A 351 33.42 7.55 12.21
CA ALA A 351 33.62 6.62 13.32
C ALA A 351 32.28 6.12 13.89
N ALA A 352 31.82 4.96 13.40
CA ALA A 352 30.64 4.29 13.92
C ALA A 352 31.04 2.96 14.58
N PRO A 353 31.45 2.97 15.86
CA PRO A 353 32.04 1.80 16.54
C PRO A 353 31.07 0.62 16.71
N PHE A 354 29.76 0.87 16.56
CA PHE A 354 28.71 -0.13 16.66
C PHE A 354 28.05 -0.46 15.32
N SER A 355 28.47 0.13 14.20
CA SER A 355 27.77 -0.05 12.92
C SER A 355 27.96 -1.46 12.37
N THR A 356 26.87 -2.12 11.99
CA THR A 356 26.88 -3.39 11.25
C THR A 356 26.72 -3.20 9.74
N CYS A 357 26.78 -1.97 9.24
CA CYS A 357 26.53 -1.67 7.83
C CYS A 357 27.69 -2.06 6.94
N ASP A 358 27.41 -2.73 5.84
CA ASP A 358 28.41 -3.06 4.83
C ASP A 358 29.05 -1.77 4.31
N ILE A 359 30.36 -1.66 4.52
CA ILE A 359 31.15 -0.44 4.36
C ILE A 359 31.46 -0.17 2.87
N GLU A 360 31.04 -1.04 1.96
CA GLU A 360 31.46 -1.03 0.55
C GLU A 360 30.91 0.15 -0.29
N GLU A 361 29.87 0.87 0.15
CA GLU A 361 29.25 1.97 -0.63
C GLU A 361 29.09 3.32 0.09
N GLY A 362 30.03 3.68 0.98
CA GLY A 362 30.16 5.09 1.40
C GLY A 362 30.02 5.37 2.90
N GLY A 363 30.40 4.44 3.76
CA GLY A 363 30.50 4.67 5.21
C GLY A 363 29.15 4.72 5.94
N ALA A 364 29.18 4.83 7.27
CA ALA A 364 27.97 4.91 8.08
C ALA A 364 27.31 6.29 7.94
N LEU A 365 26.01 6.33 7.62
CA LEU A 365 25.26 7.57 7.33
C LEU A 365 24.35 7.99 8.49
N ASP A 366 24.58 9.12 9.16
CA ASP A 366 23.66 9.62 10.17
C ASP A 366 22.28 9.94 9.56
N TRP A 367 21.24 9.27 10.06
CA TRP A 367 19.85 9.46 9.65
C TRP A 367 19.07 10.39 10.59
N THR A 368 19.70 10.92 11.65
CA THR A 368 19.01 11.72 12.68
C THR A 368 18.38 12.99 12.11
N VAL A 369 19.08 13.69 11.21
CA VAL A 369 18.54 14.89 10.53
C VAL A 369 17.38 14.50 9.62
N SER A 370 17.55 13.43 8.84
CA SER A 370 16.53 12.95 7.90
C SER A 370 15.23 12.55 8.63
N THR A 371 15.31 11.79 9.72
CA THR A 371 14.11 11.40 10.50
C THR A 371 13.44 12.60 11.17
N LEU A 372 14.20 13.59 11.63
CA LEU A 372 13.66 14.82 12.22
C LEU A 372 12.94 15.67 11.16
N VAL A 373 13.52 15.81 9.96
CA VAL A 373 12.89 16.48 8.82
C VAL A 373 11.60 15.77 8.41
N MET A 374 11.61 14.44 8.34
CA MET A 374 10.41 13.66 8.01
C MET A 374 9.29 13.86 9.02
N ALA A 375 9.59 13.84 10.33
CA ALA A 375 8.58 14.04 11.35
C ALA A 375 8.08 15.50 11.42
N GLY A 376 8.96 16.48 11.16
CA GLY A 376 8.57 17.88 10.97
C GLY A 376 7.64 18.06 9.77
N ALA A 377 7.98 17.47 8.62
CA ALA A 377 7.14 17.48 7.43
C ALA A 377 5.77 16.85 7.69
N CYS A 378 5.71 15.72 8.41
CA CYS A 378 4.45 15.11 8.78
C CYS A 378 3.60 16.00 9.67
N SER A 379 4.21 16.68 10.65
CA SER A 379 3.52 17.59 11.55
C SER A 379 2.95 18.79 10.79
N VAL A 380 3.71 19.36 9.86
CA VAL A 380 3.24 20.45 8.98
C VAL A 380 2.07 20.00 8.11
N VAL A 381 2.16 18.81 7.49
CA VAL A 381 1.09 18.25 6.66
C VAL A 381 -0.17 17.97 7.50
N ALA A 382 -0.02 17.47 8.72
CA ALA A 382 -1.12 17.23 9.66
C ALA A 382 -1.81 18.53 10.06
N CYS A 383 -1.04 19.56 10.45
CA CYS A 383 -1.58 20.88 10.76
C CYS A 383 -2.30 21.49 9.56
N PHE A 384 -1.70 21.42 8.36
CA PHE A 384 -2.31 21.90 7.13
C PHE A 384 -3.65 21.20 6.86
N TYR A 385 -3.72 19.89 7.01
CA TYR A 385 -4.96 19.15 6.84
C TYR A 385 -6.03 19.59 7.86
N VAL A 386 -5.70 19.65 9.15
CA VAL A 386 -6.66 20.05 10.18
C VAL A 386 -7.20 21.46 9.94
N ILE A 387 -6.37 22.39 9.43
CA ILE A 387 -6.76 23.77 9.16
C ILE A 387 -7.58 23.92 7.87
N PHE A 388 -7.19 23.24 6.79
CA PHE A 388 -7.75 23.51 5.47
C PHE A 388 -8.77 22.46 5.00
N PHE A 389 -8.77 21.26 5.57
CA PHE A 389 -9.69 20.21 5.18
C PHE A 389 -11.07 20.44 5.80
N HIS A 390 -11.96 21.03 5.01
CA HIS A 390 -13.38 21.14 5.28
C HIS A 390 -14.11 20.44 4.15
N THR A 391 -14.85 19.38 4.46
CA THR A 391 -15.63 18.64 3.46
C THR A 391 -17.07 18.49 3.91
N ASP A 392 -17.98 18.68 2.97
CA ASP A 392 -19.37 18.24 3.10
C ASP A 392 -19.46 16.75 2.71
N TYR A 393 -20.29 15.99 3.41
CA TYR A 393 -20.52 14.56 3.16
C TYR A 393 -21.48 14.38 1.97
N LYS A 394 -20.96 14.60 0.77
CA LYS A 394 -21.76 14.70 -0.46
C LYS A 394 -22.52 13.42 -0.80
N ARG A 395 -21.95 12.24 -0.55
CA ARG A 395 -22.57 10.96 -0.89
C ARG A 395 -23.62 10.57 0.15
N LEU A 396 -23.35 10.73 1.44
CA LEU A 396 -24.34 10.57 2.53
C LEU A 396 -25.57 11.46 2.32
N HIS A 397 -25.38 12.72 1.91
CA HIS A 397 -26.50 13.61 1.59
C HIS A 397 -27.29 13.14 0.36
N ALA A 398 -26.62 12.61 -0.67
CA ALA A 398 -27.29 12.05 -1.82
C ALA A 398 -28.09 10.77 -1.46
N GLU A 399 -27.53 9.91 -0.62
CA GLU A 399 -28.18 8.68 -0.14
C GLU A 399 -29.41 9.00 0.75
N ALA A 400 -29.30 9.97 1.66
CA ALA A 400 -30.42 10.43 2.48
C ALA A 400 -31.56 11.06 1.65
N SER A 401 -31.22 11.87 0.64
CA SER A 401 -32.20 12.49 -0.26
C SER A 401 -32.94 11.44 -1.10
N ASN A 402 -32.23 10.37 -1.49
CA ASN A 402 -32.79 9.28 -2.28
C ASN A 402 -33.67 8.34 -1.46
N ALA A 403 -33.29 8.01 -0.22
CA ALA A 403 -34.16 7.27 0.69
C ALA A 403 -35.49 8.01 0.94
N THR A 404 -35.43 9.34 1.04
CA THR A 404 -36.62 10.19 1.23
C THR A 404 -37.51 10.20 -0.01
N SER A 405 -36.96 10.21 -1.23
CA SER A 405 -37.74 10.18 -2.47
C SER A 405 -38.34 8.81 -2.77
N ILE A 406 -37.63 7.71 -2.48
CA ILE A 406 -38.20 6.35 -2.58
C ILE A 406 -39.37 6.19 -1.59
N ASN A 407 -39.23 6.68 -0.36
CA ASN A 407 -40.33 6.66 0.60
C ASN A 407 -41.52 7.50 0.14
N LYS A 408 -41.31 8.67 -0.48
CA LYS A 408 -42.40 9.48 -1.05
C LYS A 408 -43.14 8.75 -2.17
N ILE A 409 -42.42 8.13 -3.11
CA ILE A 409 -43.02 7.38 -4.23
C ILE A 409 -43.79 6.15 -3.71
N GLY A 410 -43.25 5.45 -2.70
CA GLY A 410 -43.94 4.33 -2.05
C GLY A 410 -45.22 4.76 -1.31
N THR A 411 -45.22 5.97 -0.73
CA THR A 411 -46.40 6.51 -0.03
C THR A 411 -47.49 6.95 -1.02
N GLU A 412 -47.11 7.57 -2.15
CA GLU A 412 -48.03 7.95 -3.24
C GLU A 412 -48.63 6.72 -3.96
N ALA A 413 -47.88 5.63 -4.10
CA ALA A 413 -48.38 4.37 -4.67
C ALA A 413 -49.34 3.59 -3.74
N THR A 414 -49.37 3.91 -2.45
CA THR A 414 -50.29 3.32 -1.46
C THR A 414 -51.47 4.21 -1.08
N ALA A 415 -51.58 5.40 -1.67
CA ALA A 415 -52.75 6.25 -1.47
C ALA A 415 -53.97 5.58 -2.14
N PRO A 416 -55.03 5.22 -1.39
CA PRO A 416 -56.25 4.75 -2.02
C PRO A 416 -56.82 5.89 -2.87
N GLU A 417 -57.13 5.61 -4.13
CA GLU A 417 -57.96 6.48 -4.96
C GLU A 417 -59.27 6.74 -4.18
N ALA A 418 -59.43 7.98 -3.71
CA ALA A 418 -60.60 8.45 -2.97
C ALA A 418 -61.52 9.25 -3.90
#